data_AF-A0A837P742-F1
#
_entry.id   AF-A0A837P742-F1
#
_cell.length_a   1.000
_cell.length_b   1.000
_cell.length_c   1.000
_cell.angle_alpha   90.00
_cell.angle_beta   90.00
_cell.angle_gamma   90.00
#
_symmetry.space_group_name_H-M   'P 1'
#
loop_
_entity.id
_entity.type
_entity.pdbx_description
1 polymer ?
#
loop_
_entity_poly.entity_id
_entity_poly.type
_entity_poly.pdbx_seq_one_letter_code
_entity_poly.pdbx_strand_id
1 'polypeptide(L)' 'MAKTVVRKNESLDDALRRFKRTVSKSGTLQEYRKREFYEKPSVKKKLKSEAARKRKNRRRFK' A
#
# COMPACT_ATOMS: atom_id res chain seq x y z
N MET A 1 1.55 -8.55 -9.75
CA MET A 1 0.09 -8.39 -9.65
C MET A 1 -0.44 -9.30 -8.53
N ALA A 2 -1.42 -8.85 -7.75
CA ALA A 2 -1.95 -9.62 -6.63
C ALA A 2 -2.90 -10.73 -7.14
N LYS A 3 -2.53 -12.01 -6.97
CA LYS A 3 -3.39 -13.16 -7.25
C LYS A 3 -3.96 -13.69 -5.93
N THR A 4 -5.28 -13.69 -5.77
CA THR A 4 -5.97 -14.32 -4.64
C THR A 4 -6.77 -15.51 -5.13
N VAL A 5 -6.43 -16.70 -4.66
CA VAL A 5 -7.18 -17.94 -4.93
C VAL A 5 -8.25 -18.09 -3.85
N VAL A 6 -9.51 -18.19 -4.26
CA VAL A 6 -10.65 -18.40 -3.36
C VAL A 6 -10.67 -19.86 -2.91
N ARG A 7 -10.78 -20.11 -1.60
CA ARG A 7 -10.89 -21.47 -1.05
C ARG A 7 -12.35 -21.92 -1.05
N LYS A 8 -12.57 -23.24 -1.07
CA LYS A 8 -13.89 -23.86 -1.26
C LYS A 8 -14.93 -23.57 -0.15
N ASN A 9 -14.50 -23.10 1.04
CA ASN A 9 -15.38 -22.81 2.19
C ASN A 9 -15.30 -21.33 2.63
N GLU A 10 -15.01 -20.40 1.72
CA GLU A 10 -14.93 -18.98 2.05
C GLU A 10 -16.15 -18.23 1.54
N SER A 11 -16.67 -17.31 2.37
CA SER A 11 -17.63 -16.32 1.92
C SER A 11 -16.97 -15.35 0.94
N LEU A 12 -17.74 -14.92 -0.07
CA LEU A 12 -17.29 -13.96 -1.10
C LEU A 12 -16.69 -12.69 -0.48
N ASP A 13 -17.27 -12.21 0.62
CA ASP A 13 -16.80 -11.00 1.32
C ASP A 13 -15.41 -11.17 1.93
N ASP A 14 -15.09 -12.37 2.45
CA ASP A 14 -13.78 -12.65 3.03
C ASP A 14 -12.68 -12.80 1.96
N ALA A 15 -13.05 -13.31 0.78
CA ALA A 15 -12.19 -13.28 -0.40
C ALA A 15 -11.91 -11.84 -0.85
N LEU A 16 -12.95 -11.00 -0.95
CA LEU A 16 -12.82 -9.58 -1.31
C LEU A 16 -11.97 -8.80 -0.30
N ARG A 17 -12.15 -9.06 1.00
CA ARG A 17 -11.37 -8.41 2.06
C ARG A 17 -9.88 -8.74 1.95
N ARG A 18 -9.53 -10.00 1.69
CA ARG A 18 -8.12 -10.41 1.50
C ARG A 18 -7.54 -9.86 0.21
N PHE A 19 -8.31 -9.81 -0.87
CA PHE A 19 -7.89 -9.17 -2.10
C PHE A 19 -7.58 -7.68 -1.87
N LYS A 20 -8.49 -6.92 -1.26
CA LYS A 20 -8.29 -5.49 -0.93
C LYS A 20 -7.05 -5.27 -0.06
N ARG A 21 -6.82 -6.14 0.94
CA ARG A 21 -5.59 -6.10 1.77
C ARG A 21 -4.33 -6.38 0.96
N THR A 22 -4.36 -7.36 0.07
CA THR A 22 -3.20 -7.75 -0.76
C THR A 22 -2.86 -6.66 -1.77
N VAL A 23 -3.88 -6.06 -2.41
CA VAL A 23 -3.71 -4.90 -3.30
C VAL A 23 -3.13 -3.70 -2.53
N SER A 24 -3.67 -3.40 -1.36
CA SER A 24 -3.16 -2.32 -0.52
C SER A 24 -1.71 -2.56 -0.06
N LYS A 25 -1.37 -3.82 0.29
CA LYS A 25 -0.01 -4.22 0.69
C LYS A 25 0.98 -4.15 -0.48
N SER A 26 0.54 -4.50 -1.69
CA SER A 26 1.38 -4.45 -2.89
C SER A 26 1.78 -3.03 -3.28
N GLY A 27 1.02 -2.01 -2.83
CA GLY A 27 1.37 -0.61 -3.06
C GLY A 27 1.15 -0.13 -4.50
N THR A 28 0.63 -0.97 -5.40
CA THR A 28 0.43 -0.64 -6.82
C THR A 28 -0.35 0.66 -7.02
N LEU A 29 -1.43 0.88 -6.25
CA LEU A 29 -2.22 2.11 -6.31
C LEU A 29 -1.46 3.34 -5.79
N GLN A 30 -0.59 3.16 -4.80
CA GLN A 30 0.25 4.25 -4.29
C GLN A 30 1.36 4.61 -5.27
N GLU A 31 1.90 3.62 -5.99
CA GLU A 31 2.90 3.82 -7.01
C GLU A 31 2.32 4.52 -8.24
N TYR A 32 1.13 4.11 -8.68
CA TYR A 32 0.39 4.78 -9.74
C TYR A 32 0.26 6.28 -9.47
N ARG A 33 -0.27 6.66 -8.29
CA ARG A 33 -0.42 8.06 -7.87
C ARG A 33 0.90 8.86 -7.84
N LYS A 34 2.01 8.21 -7.45
CA LYS A 34 3.34 8.85 -7.45
C LYS A 34 3.91 9.06 -8.84
N ARG A 35 3.38 8.38 -9.86
CA ARG A 35 3.82 8.46 -11.25
C ARG A 35 2.89 9.32 -12.11
N GLU A 36 1.74 9.76 -11.58
CA GLU A 36 0.79 10.63 -12.30
C GLU A 36 1.42 11.96 -12.72
N PHE A 37 2.32 12.51 -11.90
CA PHE A 37 2.99 13.78 -12.16
C PHE A 37 4.50 13.67 -11.91
N TYR A 38 5.28 14.48 -12.63
CA TYR A 38 6.71 14.59 -12.36
C TYR A 38 6.94 15.33 -11.03
N GLU A 39 7.58 14.64 -10.10
CA GLU A 39 8.12 15.26 -8.89
C GLU A 39 9.63 15.43 -9.00
N LYS A 40 10.14 16.63 -8.70
CA LYS A 40 11.58 16.88 -8.62
C LYS A 40 12.23 15.90 -7.63
N PRO A 41 13.42 15.35 -7.92
CA PRO A 41 14.07 14.35 -7.06
C PRO A 41 14.25 14.78 -5.60
N SER A 42 14.41 16.09 -5.34
CA SER A 42 14.48 16.63 -3.97
C SER A 42 13.16 16.44 -3.19
N VAL A 43 12.01 16.72 -3.83
CA VAL A 43 10.68 16.56 -3.24
C VAL A 43 10.40 15.09 -2.96
N LYS A 44 10.73 14.20 -3.91
CA LYS A 44 10.62 12.75 -3.73
C LYS A 44 11.44 12.22 -2.55
N LYS A 45 12.67 12.74 -2.35
CA LYS A 45 13.52 12.40 -1.19
C LYS A 45 12.90 12.88 0.12
N LYS A 46 12.39 14.12 0.15
CA LYS A 46 11.70 14.70 1.32
C LYS A 46 10.47 13.86 1.69
N LEU A 47 9.57 13.60 0.76
CA LEU A 47 8.35 12.79 0.98
C LEU A 47 8.67 11.38 1.47
N LYS A 48 9.75 10.75 0.97
CA LYS A 48 10.20 9.43 1.43
C LYS A 48 10.63 9.46 2.90
N SER A 49 11.41 10.48 3.30
CA SER A 49 11.87 10.64 4.70
C SER A 49 10.70 10.90 5.66
N GLU A 50 9.75 11.73 5.27
CA GLU A 50 8.55 12.03 6.06
C GLU A 50 7.67 10.79 6.24
N ALA A 51 7.43 10.02 5.17
CA ALA A 51 6.69 8.77 5.24
C ALA A 51 7.37 7.75 6.18
N ALA A 52 8.71 7.66 6.15
CA ALA A 52 9.47 6.80 7.05
C ALA A 52 9.34 7.24 8.52
N ARG A 53 9.42 8.56 8.78
CA ARG A 53 9.26 9.13 10.13
C ARG A 53 7.84 8.89 10.66
N LYS A 54 6.81 9.14 9.86
CA LYS A 54 5.41 8.84 10.20
C LYS A 54 5.22 7.35 10.54
N ARG A 55 5.81 6.45 9.74
CA ARG A 55 5.76 4.99 10.02
C ARG A 55 6.49 4.61 11.31
N LYS A 56 7.65 5.21 11.59
CA LYS A 56 8.39 4.98 12.86
C LYS A 56 7.58 5.43 14.07
N ASN A 57 7.00 6.63 14.01
CA ASN A 57 6.18 7.16 15.11
C ASN A 57 4.96 6.26 15.36
N ARG A 58 4.23 5.85 14.30
CA ARG A 58 3.10 4.93 14.44
C ARG A 58 3.48 3.58 15.06
N ARG A 59 4.71 3.08 14.86
CA ARG A 59 5.20 1.85 15.50
C ARG A 59 5.64 2.07 16.95
N ARG A 60 6.04 3.28 17.32
CA ARG A 60 6.49 3.62 18.68
C ARG A 60 5.33 3.79 19.65
N PHE A 61 4.19 4.28 19.16
CA PHE A 61 2.97 4.49 19.92
C PHE A 61 1.96 3.34 19.77
N LYS A 62 2.42 2.15 19.36
CA LYS A 62 1.63 0.93 19.23
C LYS A 62 2.27 -0.13 20.11
#